data_AF-A0A1I2E0H9-F1
#
_entry.id   AF-A0A1I2E0H9-F1
#
_cell.length_a   1.000
_cell.length_b   1.000
_cell.length_c   1.000
_cell.angle_alpha   90.00
_cell.angle_beta   90.00
_cell.angle_gamma   90.00
#
_symmetry.space_group_name_H-M   'P 1'
#
loop_
_entity.id
_entity.type
_entity.pdbx_description
1 polymer ?
#
loop_
_entity_poly.entity_id
_entity_poly.type
_entity_poly.pdbx_seq_one_letter_code
_entity_poly.pdbx_strand_id
1 'polypeptide(L)'
;MLPEHQRVVAGDVVRPAPGRAPSFRVHEVRPSAALVLVSAGPSGTGRPAPAPVVTWQWVLRPVDGGRRTRLLVRQRLSRPRGQHVFRRLVEPVGLGMERRMVRGIRERAERG
;
A
#
# COMPACT_ATOMS: atom_id res chain seq x y z
N MET A 1 14.72 -11.92 3.65
CA MET A 1 13.26 -11.85 3.47
C MET A 1 12.66 -12.94 4.34
N LEU A 2 11.58 -12.67 5.09
CA LEU A 2 10.93 -13.68 5.93
C LEU A 2 10.03 -14.58 5.05
N PRO A 3 10.23 -15.91 5.01
CA PRO A 3 9.48 -16.83 4.14
C PRO A 3 7.96 -16.75 4.31
N GLU A 4 7.49 -16.54 5.54
CA GLU A 4 6.09 -16.47 5.92
C GLU A 4 5.35 -15.27 5.28
N HIS A 5 6.06 -14.23 4.85
CA HIS A 5 5.48 -13.07 4.17
C HIS A 5 5.54 -13.15 2.64
N GLN A 6 6.05 -14.27 2.09
CA GLN A 6 6.11 -14.47 0.64
C GLN A 6 4.81 -15.02 0.04
N ARG A 7 3.88 -15.49 0.88
CA ARG A 7 2.56 -15.98 0.47
C ARG A 7 1.49 -15.02 0.95
N VAL A 8 1.22 -14.00 0.13
CA VAL A 8 0.12 -13.05 0.35
C VAL A 8 -1.01 -13.41 -0.60
N VAL A 9 -2.23 -13.54 -0.09
CA VAL A 9 -3.44 -13.82 -0.88
C VAL A 9 -4.49 -12.75 -0.70
N ALA A 10 -5.40 -12.64 -1.67
CA ALA A 10 -6.54 -11.74 -1.56
C ALA A 10 -7.39 -12.10 -0.32
N GLY A 11 -7.75 -11.09 0.46
CA GLY A 11 -8.47 -11.24 1.74
C GLY A 11 -7.59 -11.08 2.99
N ASP A 12 -6.27 -11.27 2.89
CA ASP A 12 -5.35 -11.15 4.02
C ASP A 12 -5.38 -9.75 4.65
N VAL A 13 -5.09 -9.66 5.94
CA VAL A 13 -5.04 -8.39 6.67
C VAL A 13 -3.60 -8.06 7.06
N VAL A 14 -3.06 -7.00 6.46
CA VAL A 14 -1.74 -6.45 6.74
C VAL A 14 -1.85 -5.39 7.83
N ARG A 15 -1.09 -5.57 8.92
CA ARG A 15 -0.96 -4.62 10.02
C ARG A 15 0.47 -4.08 10.04
N PRO A 16 0.71 -2.85 9.54
CA PRO A 16 2.07 -2.31 9.39
C PRO A 16 2.70 -1.92 10.73
N ALA A 17 1.91 -1.72 11.78
CA ALA A 17 2.38 -1.43 13.12
C ALA A 17 1.45 -2.08 14.17
N PRO A 18 1.98 -2.46 15.35
CA PRO A 18 1.18 -2.95 16.46
C PRO A 18 0.25 -1.85 17.01
N GLY A 19 -0.85 -2.26 17.66
CA GLY A 19 -1.79 -1.36 18.32
C GLY A 19 -2.92 -0.84 17.41
N ARG A 20 -3.33 0.42 17.59
CA ARG A 20 -4.45 1.07 16.89
C ARG A 20 -4.09 1.60 15.48
N ALA A 21 -2.98 1.15 14.91
CA ALA A 21 -2.58 1.54 13.57
C ALA A 21 -3.59 1.06 12.52
N PRO A 22 -3.75 1.79 11.40
CA PRO A 22 -4.67 1.37 10.34
C PRO A 22 -4.27 0.02 9.76
N SER A 23 -5.24 -0.88 9.68
CA SER A 23 -5.10 -2.16 9.00
C SER A 23 -5.47 -2.05 7.53
N PHE A 24 -4.81 -2.82 6.68
CA PHE A 24 -5.11 -2.91 5.25
C PHE A 24 -5.52 -4.33 4.90
N ARG A 25 -6.58 -4.49 4.11
CA ARG A 25 -6.96 -5.76 3.50
C ARG A 25 -6.33 -5.87 2.11
N VAL A 26 -5.78 -7.03 1.79
CA VAL A 26 -5.35 -7.37 0.44
C VAL A 26 -6.58 -7.52 -0.44
N HIS A 27 -6.72 -6.62 -1.40
CA HIS A 27 -7.82 -6.65 -2.36
C HIS A 27 -7.49 -7.53 -3.56
N GLU A 28 -6.26 -7.42 -4.07
CA GLU A 28 -5.82 -8.16 -5.25
C GLU A 28 -4.34 -8.50 -5.16
N VAL A 29 -3.99 -9.72 -5.56
CA VAL A 29 -2.61 -10.17 -5.77
C VAL A 29 -2.52 -10.76 -7.15
N ARG A 30 -1.69 -10.16 -8.00
CA ARG A 30 -1.26 -10.72 -9.28
C ARG A 30 0.23 -10.99 -9.19
N PRO A 31 0.66 -12.26 -9.04
CA PRO A 31 2.06 -12.61 -8.95
C PRO A 31 2.89 -11.94 -10.04
N SER A 32 4.03 -11.37 -9.65
CA SER A 32 4.96 -10.66 -10.54
C SER A 32 4.38 -9.47 -11.32
N ALA A 33 3.17 -8.99 -11.00
CA ALA A 33 2.48 -7.95 -11.75
C ALA A 33 1.85 -6.86 -10.87
N ALA A 34 1.10 -7.21 -9.82
CA ALA A 34 0.41 -6.23 -9.00
C ALA A 34 0.08 -6.72 -7.59
N LEU A 35 0.05 -5.77 -6.65
CA LEU A 35 -0.51 -5.93 -5.31
C LEU A 35 -1.38 -4.71 -5.01
N VAL A 36 -2.62 -4.94 -4.59
CA VAL A 36 -3.57 -3.87 -4.23
C VAL A 36 -4.07 -4.09 -2.81
N LEU A 37 -3.92 -3.07 -1.98
CA LEU A 37 -4.40 -3.01 -0.62
C LEU A 37 -5.49 -1.95 -0.50
N VAL A 38 -6.49 -2.23 0.34
CA VAL A 38 -7.57 -1.30 0.68
C VAL A 38 -7.66 -1.18 2.19
N SER A 39 -7.93 0.00 2.73
CA SER A 39 -8.12 0.20 4.16
C SER A 39 -9.20 -0.76 4.68
N ALA A 40 -8.84 -1.62 5.62
CA ALA A 40 -9.80 -2.35 6.41
C ALA A 40 -10.25 -1.40 7.52
N GLY A 41 -11.57 -1.15 7.63
CA GLY A 41 -12.13 -0.28 8.66
C GLY A 41 -11.65 -0.67 10.07
N PRO A 42 -11.77 0.23 11.06
CA PRO A 42 -11.31 -0.05 12.42
C PRO A 42 -11.90 -1.38 12.90
N SER A 43 -11.04 -2.35 13.15
CA SER A 43 -11.42 -3.64 13.70
C SER A 43 -11.96 -3.39 15.12
N GLY A 44 -13.29 -3.28 15.28
CA GLY A 44 -13.90 -3.28 16.62
C GLY A 44 -15.15 -2.44 16.86
N THR A 45 -15.72 -1.70 15.90
CA THR A 45 -16.85 -0.79 16.23
C THR A 45 -18.24 -1.23 15.76
N GLY A 46 -18.40 -2.38 15.10
CA GLY A 46 -19.73 -2.95 14.77
C GLY A 46 -20.65 -2.05 13.93
N ARG A 47 -20.14 -0.93 13.41
CA ARG A 47 -20.91 0.11 12.74
C ARG A 47 -20.23 0.49 11.43
N PRO A 48 -20.91 0.40 10.27
CA PRO A 48 -20.37 0.86 9.00
C PRO A 48 -20.41 2.39 8.97
N ALA A 49 -19.44 3.04 9.62
CA ALA A 49 -19.12 4.42 9.23
C ALA A 49 -18.43 4.36 7.85
N PRO A 50 -18.70 5.28 6.92
CA PRO A 50 -17.90 5.42 5.71
C PRO A 50 -16.51 5.94 6.10
N ALA A 51 -15.68 5.05 6.63
CA ALA A 51 -14.28 5.35 6.88
C ALA A 51 -13.63 5.74 5.54
N PRO A 52 -12.74 6.74 5.53
CA PRO A 52 -12.09 7.15 4.30
C PRO A 52 -11.36 5.95 3.70
N VAL A 53 -11.77 5.56 2.49
CA VAL A 53 -11.20 4.40 1.81
C VAL A 53 -9.84 4.79 1.27
N VAL A 54 -8.78 4.24 1.87
CA VAL A 54 -7.43 4.31 1.31
C VAL A 54 -7.24 3.11 0.39
N THR A 55 -6.83 3.35 -0.85
CA THR A 55 -6.36 2.30 -1.76
C THR A 55 -4.88 2.52 -2.02
N TRP A 56 -4.07 1.48 -1.83
CA TRP A 56 -2.64 1.51 -2.10
C TRP A 56 -2.29 0.39 -3.06
N GLN A 57 -1.62 0.72 -4.17
CA GLN A 57 -1.28 -0.25 -5.20
C GLN A 57 0.21 -0.20 -5.53
N TRP A 58 0.77 -1.37 -5.78
CA TRP A 58 2.10 -1.59 -6.34
C TRP A 58 1.93 -2.35 -7.64
N VAL A 59 2.45 -1.82 -8.74
CA VAL A 59 2.34 -2.42 -10.06
C VAL A 59 3.72 -2.51 -10.69
N LEU A 60 4.09 -3.71 -11.13
CA LEU A 60 5.30 -3.97 -11.88
C LEU A 60 4.97 -3.88 -13.37
N ARG A 61 5.74 -3.07 -14.11
CA ARG A 61 5.64 -2.96 -15.55
C ARG A 61 6.97 -3.37 -16.19
N PRO A 62 6.98 -4.38 -17.08
CA PRO A 62 8.17 -4.66 -17.87
C PRO A 62 8.49 -3.46 -18.75
N VAL A 63 9.76 -3.10 -18.83
CA VAL A 63 10.31 -2.06 -19.71
C VAL A 63 11.55 -2.64 -20.41
N ASP A 64 12.03 -1.97 -21.45
CA ASP A 64 13.18 -2.42 -22.25
C ASP A 64 13.03 -3.87 -22.75
N GLY A 65 11.83 -4.22 -23.25
CA GLY A 65 11.53 -5.57 -23.74
C GLY A 65 11.51 -6.65 -22.66
N GLY A 66 11.33 -6.28 -21.38
CA GLY A 66 11.33 -7.21 -20.25
C GLY A 66 12.69 -7.36 -19.56
N ARG A 67 13.74 -6.70 -20.06
CA ARG A 67 15.07 -6.68 -19.42
C ARG A 67 15.12 -5.89 -18.13
N ARG A 68 14.16 -5.00 -17.92
CA ARG A 68 14.03 -4.19 -16.71
C ARG A 68 12.58 -4.13 -16.27
N THR A 69 12.38 -3.84 -15.00
CA THR A 69 11.03 -3.67 -14.43
C THR A 69 10.91 -2.30 -13.78
N ARG A 70 9.83 -1.58 -14.10
CA ARG A 70 9.45 -0.34 -13.44
C ARG A 70 8.39 -0.64 -12.38
N LEU A 71 8.70 -0.32 -11.12
CA LEU A 71 7.74 -0.36 -10.03
C LEU A 71 6.98 0.98 -9.95
N LEU A 72 5.66 0.92 -10.10
CA LEU A 72 4.75 2.04 -9.92
C LEU A 72 4.00 1.87 -8.60
N VAL A 73 4.08 2.87 -7.73
CA VAL A 73 3.35 2.86 -6.46
C VAL A 73 2.38 4.04 -6.45
N ARG A 74 1.11 3.77 -6.11
CA ARG A 74 0.07 4.79 -6.08
C ARG A 74 -0.85 4.60 -4.88
N GLN A 75 -0.96 5.65 -4.09
CA GLN A 75 -1.92 5.75 -3.00
C GLN A 75 -3.07 6.69 -3.39
N ARG A 76 -4.30 6.29 -3.11
CA ARG A 76 -5.52 7.11 -3.29
C ARG A 76 -6.30 7.13 -1.98
N LEU A 77 -6.69 8.31 -1.52
CA LEU A 77 -7.54 8.49 -0.36
C LEU A 77 -8.91 9.00 -0.81
N SER A 78 -9.97 8.24 -0.55
CA SER A 78 -11.35 8.70 -0.72
C SER A 78 -11.75 9.47 0.53
N ARG A 79 -11.92 10.80 0.43
CA ARG A 79 -12.23 11.67 1.59
C ARG A 79 -13.61 12.29 1.44
N PRO A 80 -14.39 12.45 2.53
CA PRO A 80 -15.59 13.30 2.52
C PRO A 80 -15.20 14.75 2.21
N ARG A 81 -16.04 15.48 1.48
CA ARG A 81 -15.86 16.90 1.14
C ARG A 81 -15.71 17.71 2.45
N GLY A 82 -14.58 18.41 2.65
CA GLY A 82 -14.42 19.35 3.78
C GLY A 82 -13.05 19.44 4.48
N GLN A 83 -12.11 18.52 4.25
CA GLN A 83 -10.80 18.52 4.96
C GLN A 83 -9.60 18.80 4.05
N HIS A 84 -9.63 19.95 3.36
CA HIS A 84 -8.58 20.35 2.40
C HIS A 84 -7.25 20.75 3.06
N VAL A 85 -7.27 21.24 4.30
CA VAL A 85 -6.06 21.73 5.00
C VAL A 85 -5.18 20.58 5.47
N PHE A 86 -5.77 19.50 6.00
CA PHE A 86 -5.05 18.30 6.44
C PHE A 86 -4.29 17.60 5.31
N ARG A 87 -4.76 17.78 4.06
CA ARG A 87 -4.13 17.27 2.84
C ARG A 87 -2.72 17.83 2.63
N ARG A 88 -2.54 19.14 2.79
CA ARG A 88 -1.27 19.82 2.46
C ARG A 88 -0.14 19.50 3.43
N LEU A 89 -0.44 19.13 4.68
CA LEU A 89 0.56 18.86 5.70
C LEU A 89 1.01 17.38 5.74
N VAL A 90 0.08 16.45 5.50
CA VAL A 90 0.32 15.01 5.68
C VAL A 90 0.81 14.33 4.38
N GLU A 91 0.39 14.82 3.20
CA GLU A 91 0.86 14.30 1.91
C GLU A 91 2.41 14.35 1.75
N PRO A 92 3.11 15.45 2.08
CA PRO A 92 4.57 15.53 1.86
C PRO A 92 5.37 14.53 2.70
N VAL A 93 4.98 14.34 3.97
CA VAL A 93 5.67 13.42 4.90
C VAL A 93 5.42 11.98 4.49
N GLY A 94 4.18 11.64 4.13
CA GLY A 94 3.81 10.33 3.61
C GLY A 94 4.59 9.97 2.33
N LEU A 95 4.72 10.92 1.40
CA LEU A 95 5.49 10.75 0.16
C LEU A 95 7.00 10.54 0.42
N GLY A 96 7.56 11.18 1.45
CA GLY A 96 8.95 10.99 1.85
C GLY A 96 9.23 9.56 2.36
N MET A 97 8.35 9.03 3.21
CA MET A 97 8.42 7.63 3.65
C MET A 97 8.23 6.65 2.48
N GLU A 98 7.25 6.90 1.62
CA GLU A 98 6.95 6.05 0.46
C GLU A 98 8.14 6.01 -0.51
N ARG A 99 8.78 7.15 -0.81
CA ARG A 99 10.00 7.19 -1.64
C ARG A 99 11.13 6.36 -1.05
N ARG A 100 11.36 6.43 0.26
CA ARG A 100 12.38 5.59 0.94
C ARG A 100 12.03 4.11 0.87
N MET A 101 10.75 3.76 1.03
CA MET A 101 10.27 2.39 0.91
C MET A 101 10.52 1.84 -0.51
N VAL A 102 10.14 2.58 -1.56
CA VAL A 102 10.35 2.16 -2.96
C VAL A 102 11.83 1.99 -3.29
N ARG A 103 12.69 2.91 -2.82
CA ARG A 103 14.15 2.76 -2.98
C ARG A 103 14.67 1.51 -2.26
N GLY A 104 14.23 1.26 -1.04
CA GLY A 104 14.61 0.05 -0.31
C GLY A 104 14.13 -1.24 -0.97
N ILE A 105 12.95 -1.23 -1.63
CA ILE A 105 12.49 -2.37 -2.45
C ILE A 105 13.43 -2.57 -3.64
N ARG A 106 13.76 -1.51 -4.38
CA ARG A 106 14.69 -1.58 -5.52
C ARG A 106 16.03 -2.18 -5.11
N GLU A 107 16.67 -1.65 -4.07
CA GLU A 107 17.99 -2.13 -3.65
C GLU A 107 17.96 -3.59 -3.16
N ARG A 108 16.87 -4.05 -2.56
CA ARG A 108 16.73 -5.47 -2.17
C ARG A 108 16.46 -6.39 -3.36
N ALA A 109 15.76 -5.90 -4.38
CA ALA A 109 15.51 -6.65 -5.61
C ALA A 109 16.76 -6.73 -6.50
N GLU A 110 17.60 -5.68 -6.53
CA GLU A 110 18.86 -5.66 -7.28
C GLU A 110 20.01 -6.41 -6.57
N ARG A 111 19.91 -6.63 -5.26
CA ARG A 111 20.87 -7.44 -4.47
C ARG A 111 20.48 -8.93 -4.35
N GLY A 112 19.32 -9.30 -4.88
CA GLY A 112 18.77 -10.66 -4.83
C GLY A 112 19.29 -11.53 -5.96
#